data_AF-A0A5J5EVH5-F1
#
_entry.id   AF-A0A5J5EVH5-F1
#
_cell.length_a   1.000
_cell.length_b   1.000
_cell.length_c   1.000
_cell.angle_alpha   90.00
_cell.angle_beta   90.00
_cell.angle_gamma   90.00
#
_symmetry.space_group_name_H-M   'P 1'
#
loop_
_entity.id
_entity.type
_entity.pdbx_description
1 polymer ?
#
loop_
_entity_poly.entity_id
_entity_poly.type
_entity_poly.pdbx_seq_one_letter_code
_entity_poly.pdbx_strand_id
1 'polypeptide(L)'
;MDDTTTKTMTIETIPVETHLDIIAAVLQLEDDYIDIAVATHLRQLRHASPTMFRVWTVHGAVLTRQVALERLAALKAYALESRRRLVRATFRYRVRRAALRLAPVLDDHELRHTWRLGDNLKVAVEEWHAADDELAMVSDRNAHLRACLEPGYPSGKLNWRRSSSNRGSGGSEQDCVAGLSKTAWQY
;
A
#
# COMPACT_ATOMS: atom_id res chain seq x y z
N MET A 1 6.24 -2.93 60.25
CA MET A 1 6.08 -1.68 59.48
C MET A 1 6.54 -2.02 58.09
N ASP A 2 5.59 -2.34 57.21
CA ASP A 2 5.88 -2.67 55.82
C ASP A 2 6.10 -1.37 55.06
N ASP A 3 7.33 -1.17 54.63
CA ASP A 3 7.79 0.00 53.90
C ASP A 3 7.47 -0.18 52.41
N THR A 4 6.19 -0.08 52.04
CA THR A 4 5.75 -0.08 50.64
C THR A 4 5.85 1.33 50.07
N THR A 5 7.08 1.84 49.90
CA THR A 5 7.33 2.99 49.04
C THR A 5 7.22 2.53 47.59
N THR A 6 6.04 2.71 47.00
CA THR A 6 5.83 2.55 45.55
C THR A 6 6.73 3.56 44.84
N LYS A 7 7.92 3.13 44.38
CA LYS A 7 8.79 3.97 43.55
C LYS A 7 8.05 4.33 42.28
N THR A 8 7.66 5.59 42.15
CA THR A 8 7.11 6.13 40.91
C THR A 8 8.17 5.99 39.83
N MET A 9 7.98 5.02 38.94
CA MET A 9 8.88 4.78 37.82
C MET A 9 8.62 5.86 36.77
N THR A 10 9.58 6.76 36.57
CA THR A 10 9.47 7.82 35.55
C THR A 10 9.92 7.27 34.19
N ILE A 11 9.35 7.79 33.11
CA ILE A 11 9.69 7.38 31.73
C ILE A 11 11.21 7.38 31.48
N GLU A 12 11.95 8.30 32.10
CA GLU A 12 13.40 8.41 31.93
C GLU A 12 14.22 7.26 32.54
N THR A 13 13.63 6.51 33.49
CA THR A 13 14.31 5.41 34.20
C THR A 13 14.07 4.04 33.56
N ILE A 14 13.27 3.99 32.50
CA ILE A 14 12.96 2.75 31.77
C ILE A 14 14.14 2.38 30.85
N PRO A 15 14.42 1.08 30.62
CA PRO A 15 15.46 0.66 29.69
C PRO A 15 15.31 1.24 28.28
N VAL A 16 16.43 1.39 27.58
CA VAL A 16 16.47 1.96 26.21
C VAL A 16 15.68 1.07 25.24
N GLU A 17 15.71 -0.24 25.44
CA GLU A 17 14.97 -1.22 24.65
C GLU A 17 13.47 -0.93 24.67
N THR A 18 12.92 -0.61 25.84
CA THR A 18 11.51 -0.24 25.96
C THR A 18 11.20 1.10 25.30
N HIS A 19 12.14 2.04 25.27
CA HIS A 19 11.98 3.29 24.51
C HIS A 19 11.93 3.03 23.01
N LEU A 20 12.75 2.11 22.50
CA LEU A 20 12.73 1.67 21.10
C LEU A 20 11.38 1.04 20.75
N ASP A 21 10.86 0.16 21.62
CA ASP A 21 9.56 -0.50 21.45
C ASP A 21 8.41 0.51 21.42
N ILE A 22 8.41 1.50 22.32
CA ILE A 22 7.40 2.57 22.34
C ILE A 22 7.44 3.36 21.03
N ILE A 23 8.64 3.76 20.57
CA ILE A 23 8.78 4.52 19.32
C ILE A 23 8.32 3.67 18.13
N ALA A 24 8.71 2.40 18.06
CA ALA A 24 8.27 1.49 17.00
C ALA A 24 6.74 1.35 16.98
N ALA A 25 6.11 1.15 18.14
CA ALA A 25 4.66 1.09 18.26
C ALA A 25 3.99 2.40 17.81
N VAL A 26 4.55 3.55 18.16
CA VAL A 26 4.05 4.86 17.71
C VAL A 26 4.14 5.01 16.20
N LEU A 27 5.24 4.60 15.59
CA LEU A 27 5.39 4.59 14.13
C LEU A 27 4.42 3.62 13.45
N GLN A 28 3.93 2.60 14.17
CA GLN A 28 2.94 1.67 13.68
C GLN A 28 1.48 2.17 13.78
N LEU A 29 1.19 3.22 14.55
CA LEU A 29 -0.18 3.72 14.79
C LEU A 29 -0.88 4.24 13.52
N GLU A 30 -0.15 4.94 12.65
CA GLU A 30 -0.75 5.59 11.47
C GLU A 30 -0.64 4.67 10.26
N ASP A 31 -1.76 4.12 9.79
CA ASP A 31 -1.74 3.18 8.68
C ASP A 31 -1.11 3.76 7.41
N ASP A 32 -1.45 4.99 7.08
CA ASP A 32 -1.15 5.53 5.75
C ASP A 32 0.34 5.83 5.56
N TYR A 33 0.94 6.61 6.47
CA TYR A 33 2.30 7.10 6.26
C TYR A 33 3.11 7.26 7.57
N ILE A 34 4.36 6.77 7.57
CA ILE A 34 5.26 6.82 8.73
C ILE A 34 5.59 8.27 9.14
N ASP A 35 5.75 9.17 8.18
CA ASP A 35 6.01 10.60 8.40
C ASP A 35 4.85 11.33 9.09
N ILE A 36 3.60 10.89 8.86
CA ILE A 36 2.45 11.38 9.64
C ILE A 36 2.64 11.02 11.10
N ALA A 37 2.91 9.73 11.42
CA ALA A 37 3.16 9.30 12.80
C ALA A 37 4.34 10.05 13.44
N VAL A 38 5.38 10.38 12.66
CA VAL A 38 6.50 11.18 13.13
C VAL A 38 6.08 12.62 13.46
N ALA A 39 5.27 13.23 12.60
CA ALA A 39 4.85 14.62 12.71
C ALA A 39 3.82 14.85 13.82
N THR A 40 2.88 13.92 13.99
CA THR A 40 1.76 14.04 14.94
C THR A 40 2.14 13.51 16.33
N HIS A 41 2.59 12.26 16.41
CA HIS A 41 2.74 11.53 17.67
C HIS A 41 4.17 11.60 18.21
N LEU A 42 5.14 11.24 17.37
CA LEU A 42 6.53 11.15 17.81
C LEU A 42 7.12 12.52 18.14
N ARG A 43 6.69 13.58 17.45
CA ARG A 43 7.07 14.96 17.79
C ARG A 43 6.68 15.29 19.23
N GLN A 44 5.45 14.98 19.65
CA GLN A 44 4.97 15.25 21.00
C GLN A 44 5.77 14.46 22.04
N LEU A 45 6.00 13.16 21.79
CA LEU A 45 6.79 12.30 22.69
C LEU A 45 8.22 12.79 22.87
N ARG A 46 8.86 13.25 21.78
CA ARG A 46 10.21 13.84 21.83
C ARG A 46 10.27 15.14 22.61
N HIS A 47 9.23 15.97 22.57
CA HIS A 47 9.16 17.18 23.39
C HIS A 47 8.91 16.88 24.87
N ALA A 48 8.17 15.81 25.16
CA ALA A 48 7.84 15.43 26.53
C ALA A 48 8.99 14.69 27.25
N SER A 49 9.93 14.07 26.54
CA SER A 49 11.03 13.30 27.12
C SER A 49 12.37 13.53 26.41
N PRO A 50 13.39 14.06 27.11
CA PRO A 50 14.76 14.17 26.61
C PRO A 50 15.37 12.83 26.21
N THR A 51 15.06 11.75 26.95
CA THR A 51 15.53 10.40 26.65
C THR A 51 14.95 9.89 25.33
N MET A 52 13.64 10.03 25.10
CA MET A 52 13.00 9.70 23.82
C MET A 52 13.60 10.49 22.66
N PHE A 53 13.88 11.78 22.86
CA PHE A 53 14.56 12.60 21.86
C PHE A 53 15.94 12.05 21.49
N ARG A 54 16.76 11.66 22.48
CA ARG A 54 18.09 11.08 22.25
C ARG A 54 17.99 9.73 21.54
N VAL A 55 17.12 8.83 22.02
CA VAL A 55 16.90 7.52 21.42
C VAL A 55 16.47 7.66 19.95
N TRP A 56 15.52 8.54 19.66
CA TRP A 56 15.11 8.82 18.28
C TRP A 56 16.25 9.38 17.42
N THR A 57 17.02 10.31 17.95
CA THR A 57 18.13 10.94 17.20
C THR A 57 19.19 9.90 16.80
N VAL A 58 19.42 8.89 17.64
CA VAL A 58 20.42 7.83 17.38
C VAL A 58 19.83 6.69 16.54
N HIS A 59 18.61 6.25 16.83
CA HIS A 59 18.05 5.01 16.27
C HIS A 59 16.94 5.22 15.24
N GLY A 60 16.50 6.46 15.00
CA GLY A 60 15.29 6.75 14.23
C GLY A 60 15.32 6.22 12.80
N ALA A 61 16.48 6.26 12.13
CA ALA A 61 16.63 5.70 10.78
C ALA A 61 16.47 4.16 10.76
N VAL A 62 17.05 3.47 11.74
CA VAL A 62 16.95 2.00 11.85
C VAL A 62 15.53 1.59 12.18
N LEU A 63 14.89 2.27 13.15
CA LEU A 63 13.50 2.03 13.51
C LEU A 63 12.54 2.27 12.33
N THR A 64 12.71 3.38 11.62
CA THR A 64 11.91 3.70 10.43
C THR A 64 12.04 2.60 9.37
N ARG A 65 13.27 2.12 9.13
CA ARG A 65 13.53 1.03 8.18
C ARG A 65 12.87 -0.28 8.62
N GLN A 66 12.98 -0.64 9.91
CA GLN A 66 12.38 -1.85 10.44
C GLN A 66 10.85 -1.81 10.31
N VAL A 67 10.22 -0.72 10.76
CA VAL A 67 8.76 -0.53 10.66
C VAL A 67 8.30 -0.54 9.20
N ALA A 68 9.07 0.07 8.30
CA ALA A 68 8.77 0.03 6.87
C ALA A 68 8.80 -1.40 6.29
N LEU A 69 9.76 -2.23 6.71
CA LEU A 69 9.84 -3.64 6.30
C LEU A 69 8.66 -4.46 6.82
N GLU A 70 8.29 -4.29 8.10
CA GLU A 70 7.15 -4.97 8.72
C GLU A 70 5.84 -4.59 8.00
N ARG A 71 5.65 -3.30 7.71
CA ARG A 71 4.50 -2.80 6.96
C ARG A 71 4.47 -3.30 5.51
N LEU A 72 5.61 -3.37 4.82
CA LEU A 72 5.69 -3.95 3.48
C LEU A 72 5.34 -5.43 3.48
N ALA A 73 5.77 -6.18 4.50
CA ALA A 73 5.43 -7.59 4.64
C ALA A 73 3.91 -7.77 4.81
N ALA A 74 3.27 -6.94 5.64
CA ALA A 74 1.82 -6.94 5.81
C ALA A 74 1.06 -6.50 4.54
N LEU A 75 1.56 -5.46 3.85
CA LEU A 75 0.94 -4.88 2.65
C LEU A 75 0.87 -5.89 1.49
N LYS A 76 1.81 -6.84 1.41
CA LYS A 76 1.86 -7.84 0.33
C LYS A 76 0.56 -8.64 0.22
N ALA A 77 0.00 -9.09 1.33
CA ALA A 77 -1.23 -9.89 1.33
C ALA A 77 -2.43 -9.06 0.84
N TYR A 78 -2.54 -7.83 1.34
CA TYR A 78 -3.56 -6.88 0.94
C TYR A 78 -3.46 -6.52 -0.55
N ALA A 79 -2.25 -6.24 -1.04
CA ALA A 79 -2.00 -5.92 -2.45
C ALA A 79 -2.42 -7.03 -3.42
N LEU A 80 -2.20 -8.29 -3.04
CA LEU A 80 -2.64 -9.43 -3.84
C LEU A 80 -4.16 -9.51 -3.90
N GLU A 81 -4.85 -9.25 -2.79
CA GLU A 81 -6.30 -9.26 -2.73
C GLU A 81 -6.92 -8.11 -3.51
N SER A 82 -6.43 -6.87 -3.34
CA SER A 82 -6.90 -5.70 -4.11
C SER A 82 -6.71 -5.93 -5.62
N ARG A 83 -5.59 -6.52 -6.04
CA ARG A 83 -5.39 -6.90 -7.45
C ARG A 83 -6.40 -7.93 -7.94
N ARG A 84 -6.71 -8.95 -7.14
CA ARG A 84 -7.73 -9.96 -7.50
C ARG A 84 -9.11 -9.32 -7.63
N ARG A 85 -9.47 -8.41 -6.73
CA ARG A 85 -10.71 -7.64 -6.80
C ARG A 85 -10.78 -6.83 -8.08
N LEU A 86 -9.72 -6.07 -8.40
CA LEU A 86 -9.67 -5.30 -9.63
C LEU A 86 -9.87 -6.18 -10.88
N VAL A 87 -9.16 -7.30 -10.98
CA VAL A 87 -9.31 -8.22 -12.12
C VAL A 87 -10.75 -8.72 -12.25
N ARG A 88 -11.38 -9.12 -11.13
CA ARG A 88 -12.78 -9.57 -11.12
C ARG A 88 -13.74 -8.44 -11.51
N ALA A 89 -13.56 -7.25 -10.96
CA ALA A 89 -14.39 -6.08 -11.24
C ALA A 89 -14.25 -5.63 -12.70
N THR A 90 -13.02 -5.57 -13.23
CA THR A 90 -12.77 -5.30 -14.66
C THR A 90 -13.45 -6.33 -15.54
N PHE A 91 -13.37 -7.62 -15.21
CA PHE A 91 -14.06 -8.66 -15.99
C PHE A 91 -15.58 -8.47 -15.98
N ARG A 92 -16.18 -8.25 -14.80
CA ARG A 92 -17.61 -7.97 -14.68
C ARG A 92 -18.01 -6.75 -15.48
N TYR A 93 -17.30 -5.64 -15.36
CA TYR A 93 -17.52 -4.43 -16.14
C TYR A 93 -17.50 -4.71 -17.63
N ARG A 94 -16.48 -5.42 -18.13
CA ARG A 94 -16.35 -5.77 -19.56
C ARG A 94 -17.51 -6.63 -20.04
N VAL A 95 -17.91 -7.65 -19.27
CA VAL A 95 -19.04 -8.53 -19.59
C VAL A 95 -20.35 -7.75 -19.60
N ARG A 96 -20.64 -6.94 -18.58
CA ARG A 96 -21.86 -6.13 -18.51
C ARG A 96 -21.94 -5.11 -19.64
N ARG A 97 -20.81 -4.47 -19.96
CA ARG A 97 -20.73 -3.53 -21.08
C ARG A 97 -20.96 -4.21 -22.43
N ALA A 98 -20.42 -5.41 -22.63
CA ALA A 98 -20.67 -6.20 -23.83
C ALA A 98 -22.15 -6.63 -23.91
N ALA A 99 -22.73 -7.11 -22.81
CA ALA A 99 -24.14 -7.49 -22.74
C ALA A 99 -25.08 -6.33 -23.08
N LEU A 100 -24.80 -5.11 -22.57
CA LEU A 100 -25.57 -3.91 -22.92
C LEU A 100 -25.41 -3.53 -24.40
N ARG A 101 -24.18 -3.61 -24.94
CA ARG A 101 -23.91 -3.28 -26.35
C ARG A 101 -24.52 -4.26 -27.35
N LEU A 102 -24.62 -5.52 -26.98
CA LEU A 102 -25.21 -6.59 -27.78
C LEU A 102 -26.72 -6.71 -27.54
N ALA A 103 -27.30 -5.93 -26.62
CA ALA A 103 -28.73 -5.91 -26.40
C ALA A 103 -29.42 -5.44 -27.69
N PRO A 104 -30.43 -6.18 -28.19
CA PRO A 104 -31.14 -5.76 -29.39
C PRO A 104 -31.88 -4.44 -29.13
N VAL A 105 -32.16 -3.69 -30.20
CA VAL A 105 -33.07 -2.52 -30.15
C VAL A 105 -34.49 -3.06 -30.22
N LEU A 106 -35.31 -2.75 -29.22
CA LEU A 106 -36.50 -3.54 -28.93
C LEU A 106 -37.70 -2.68 -28.48
N ASP A 107 -38.92 -3.23 -28.67
CA ASP A 107 -40.22 -2.60 -28.34
C ASP A 107 -40.43 -2.43 -26.82
N ASP A 108 -41.49 -1.71 -26.40
CA ASP A 108 -41.74 -1.22 -25.03
C ASP A 108 -41.55 -2.25 -23.88
N HIS A 109 -41.76 -3.54 -24.13
CA HIS A 109 -41.61 -4.59 -23.12
C HIS A 109 -40.15 -4.98 -22.83
N GLU A 110 -39.27 -4.75 -23.80
CA GLU A 110 -37.85 -5.06 -23.79
C GLU A 110 -36.99 -3.83 -23.43
N LEU A 111 -37.60 -2.63 -23.46
CA LEU A 111 -37.04 -1.42 -22.87
C LEU A 111 -36.63 -1.67 -21.42
N ARG A 112 -37.50 -2.33 -20.62
CA ARG A 112 -37.22 -2.71 -19.22
C ARG A 112 -36.00 -3.62 -19.07
N HIS A 113 -35.72 -4.48 -20.05
CA HIS A 113 -34.53 -5.34 -20.05
C HIS A 113 -33.26 -4.51 -20.26
N THR A 114 -33.28 -3.57 -21.20
CA THR A 114 -32.16 -2.66 -21.46
C THR A 114 -31.87 -1.74 -20.27
N TRP A 115 -32.90 -1.21 -19.60
CA TRP A 115 -32.75 -0.47 -18.34
C TRP A 115 -32.05 -1.30 -17.27
N ARG A 116 -32.48 -2.55 -17.06
CA ARG A 116 -31.85 -3.47 -16.11
C ARG A 116 -30.39 -3.78 -16.45
N LEU A 117 -30.06 -3.91 -17.74
CA LEU A 117 -28.67 -4.06 -18.18
C LEU A 117 -27.85 -2.80 -17.90
N GLY A 118 -28.44 -1.62 -18.08
CA GLY A 118 -27.86 -0.32 -17.72
C GLY A 118 -27.56 -0.23 -16.22
N ASP A 119 -28.51 -0.58 -15.36
CA ASP A 119 -28.32 -0.58 -13.90
C ASP A 119 -27.21 -1.55 -13.48
N ASN A 120 -27.21 -2.77 -14.03
CA ASN A 120 -26.15 -3.74 -13.77
C ASN A 120 -24.77 -3.26 -14.25
N LEU A 121 -24.70 -2.51 -15.37
CA LEU A 121 -23.47 -1.90 -15.83
C LEU A 121 -23.01 -0.80 -14.87
N LYS A 122 -23.93 0.05 -14.39
CA LYS A 122 -23.61 1.10 -13.42
C LYS A 122 -22.98 0.53 -12.16
N VAL A 123 -23.57 -0.51 -11.58
CA VAL A 123 -23.00 -1.21 -10.42
C VAL A 123 -21.61 -1.77 -10.73
N ALA A 124 -21.43 -2.39 -11.89
CA ALA A 124 -20.11 -2.93 -12.28
C ALA A 124 -19.05 -1.84 -12.53
N VAL A 125 -19.46 -0.63 -12.94
CA VAL A 125 -18.58 0.54 -13.06
C VAL A 125 -18.15 1.02 -11.68
N GLU A 126 -19.08 1.14 -10.73
CA GLU A 126 -18.79 1.53 -9.35
C GLU A 126 -17.86 0.53 -8.66
N GLU A 127 -18.12 -0.78 -8.80
CA GLU A 127 -17.23 -1.84 -8.31
C GLU A 127 -15.82 -1.75 -8.91
N TRP A 128 -15.72 -1.44 -10.21
CA TRP A 128 -14.44 -1.31 -10.89
C TRP A 128 -13.65 -0.09 -10.40
N HIS A 129 -14.28 1.08 -10.30
CA HIS A 129 -13.66 2.28 -9.77
C HIS A 129 -13.18 2.09 -8.33
N ALA A 130 -14.04 1.55 -7.45
CA ALA A 130 -13.65 1.29 -6.07
C ALA A 130 -12.45 0.35 -5.97
N ALA A 131 -12.37 -0.69 -6.81
CA ALA A 131 -11.24 -1.61 -6.83
C ALA A 131 -9.96 -0.99 -7.43
N ASP A 132 -10.10 -0.03 -8.35
CA ASP A 132 -8.98 0.71 -8.94
C ASP A 132 -8.40 1.70 -7.93
N ASP A 133 -9.26 2.45 -7.23
CA ASP A 133 -8.88 3.35 -6.15
C ASP A 133 -8.18 2.59 -5.01
N GLU A 134 -8.70 1.42 -4.63
CA GLU A 134 -8.05 0.55 -3.63
C GLU A 134 -6.63 0.15 -4.07
N LEU A 135 -6.45 -0.24 -5.33
CA LEU A 135 -5.13 -0.61 -5.84
C LEU A 135 -4.17 0.59 -5.96
N ALA A 136 -4.71 1.77 -6.28
CA ALA A 136 -3.95 3.01 -6.32
C ALA A 136 -3.40 3.36 -4.92
N MET A 137 -4.25 3.31 -3.88
CA MET A 137 -3.83 3.49 -2.49
C MET A 137 -2.74 2.51 -2.06
N VAL A 138 -2.88 1.23 -2.40
CA VAL A 138 -1.86 0.21 -2.12
C VAL A 138 -0.53 0.53 -2.81
N SER A 139 -0.60 0.99 -4.06
CA SER A 139 0.57 1.33 -4.85
C SER A 139 1.31 2.53 -4.26
N ASP A 140 0.56 3.54 -3.81
CA ASP A 140 1.08 4.73 -3.15
C ASP A 140 1.76 4.38 -1.81
N ARG A 141 1.07 3.60 -0.97
CA ARG A 141 1.64 3.10 0.30
C ARG A 141 2.91 2.28 0.08
N ASN A 142 2.97 1.45 -0.96
CA ASN A 142 4.17 0.69 -1.33
C ASN A 142 5.32 1.62 -1.75
N ALA A 143 5.04 2.64 -2.57
CA ALA A 143 6.04 3.61 -2.99
C ALA A 143 6.63 4.36 -1.78
N HIS A 144 5.76 4.83 -0.88
CA HIS A 144 6.19 5.49 0.36
C HIS A 144 7.08 4.61 1.21
N LEU A 145 6.63 3.38 1.51
CA LEU A 145 7.40 2.45 2.34
C LEU A 145 8.75 2.10 1.71
N ARG A 146 8.85 2.04 0.38
CA ARG A 146 10.14 1.83 -0.31
C ARG A 146 11.06 3.04 -0.21
N ALA A 147 10.52 4.26 -0.27
CA ALA A 147 11.32 5.47 -0.06
C ALA A 147 11.95 5.50 1.34
N CYS A 148 11.25 4.99 2.36
CA CYS A 148 11.80 4.82 3.71
C CYS A 148 12.99 3.84 3.79
N LEU A 149 13.25 3.05 2.75
CA LEU A 149 14.34 2.08 2.68
C LEU A 149 15.55 2.58 1.86
N GLU A 150 15.45 3.70 1.14
CA GLU A 150 16.37 4.05 0.05
C GLU A 150 17.83 4.36 0.40
N PRO A 151 18.24 4.86 1.59
CA PRO A 151 19.69 4.95 1.85
C PRO A 151 20.34 3.56 2.07
N GLY A 152 19.57 2.47 2.18
CA GLY A 152 20.09 1.13 2.51
C GLY A 152 19.62 -0.03 1.63
N TYR A 153 18.75 0.19 0.65
CA TYR A 153 18.24 -0.83 -0.26
C TYR A 153 18.19 -0.31 -1.70
N PRO A 154 18.99 -0.87 -2.63
CA PRO A 154 18.83 -0.53 -4.04
C PRO A 154 17.42 -0.97 -4.49
N SER A 155 16.67 -0.01 -5.03
CA SER A 155 15.29 -0.12 -5.54
C SER A 155 15.04 -1.34 -6.45
N GLY A 156 16.09 -1.92 -7.04
CA GLY A 156 16.04 -3.15 -7.82
C GLY A 156 15.68 -4.44 -7.05
N LYS A 157 15.92 -4.53 -5.73
CA LYS A 157 15.61 -5.74 -4.92
C LYS A 157 14.17 -5.81 -4.40
N LEU A 158 13.46 -4.68 -4.44
CA LEU A 158 12.07 -4.55 -3.97
C LEU A 158 11.05 -4.46 -5.11
N ASN A 159 11.50 -4.57 -6.35
CA ASN A 159 10.61 -4.61 -7.49
C ASN A 159 9.74 -5.88 -7.45
N TRP A 160 8.49 -5.73 -7.00
CA TRP A 160 7.45 -6.73 -7.20
C TRP A 160 7.11 -6.93 -8.69
N ARG A 161 7.65 -6.08 -9.58
CA ARG A 161 7.81 -6.41 -11.00
C ARG A 161 9.03 -7.30 -11.14
N ARG A 162 8.79 -8.56 -11.52
CA ARG A 162 9.80 -9.59 -11.88
C ARG A 162 11.12 -8.94 -12.35
N SER A 163 12.21 -9.15 -11.60
CA SER A 163 13.55 -8.91 -12.10
C SER A 163 13.78 -9.86 -13.28
N SER A 164 13.59 -9.37 -14.50
CA SER A 164 14.12 -10.00 -15.70
C SER A 164 15.62 -9.69 -15.76
N SER A 165 16.43 -10.41 -14.98
CA SER A 165 17.86 -10.41 -15.20
C SER A 165 18.17 -11.21 -16.48
N ASN A 166 19.08 -10.66 -17.29
CA ASN A 166 19.70 -11.22 -18.51
C ASN A 166 18.91 -11.19 -19.83
N ARG A 167 19.10 -10.08 -20.57
CA ARG A 167 19.69 -10.02 -21.93
C ARG A 167 20.26 -8.59 -22.03
N GLY A 168 21.57 -8.41 -22.12
CA GLY A 168 22.33 -8.67 -23.33
C GLY A 168 22.24 -7.42 -24.23
N SER A 169 23.30 -6.61 -24.20
CA SER A 169 23.51 -5.38 -24.96
C SER A 169 23.09 -5.45 -26.42
N GLY A 170 22.55 -4.35 -26.95
CA GLY A 170 22.49 -4.12 -28.40
C GLY A 170 21.46 -3.08 -28.84
N GLY A 171 21.92 -1.84 -29.06
CA GLY A 171 21.67 -1.09 -30.29
C GLY A 171 20.25 -0.64 -30.69
N SER A 172 20.16 0.67 -30.90
CA SER A 172 19.38 1.43 -31.90
C SER A 172 17.86 1.60 -31.76
N GLU A 173 17.53 2.89 -31.78
CA GLU A 173 16.33 3.60 -32.25
C GLU A 173 15.35 2.87 -33.18
N GLN A 174 14.10 3.35 -33.11
CA GLN A 174 12.90 3.06 -33.92
C GLN A 174 11.98 1.96 -33.38
N ASP A 175 10.95 2.38 -32.63
CA ASP A 175 9.56 2.32 -33.14
C ASP A 175 8.57 2.80 -32.06
N CYS A 176 8.08 4.01 -32.26
CA CYS A 176 6.80 4.44 -31.72
C CYS A 176 5.69 3.66 -32.44
N VAL A 177 4.62 3.35 -31.71
CA VAL A 177 3.34 2.77 -32.18
C VAL A 177 3.28 1.22 -32.19
N ALA A 178 3.08 0.63 -31.01
CA ALA A 178 2.30 -0.61 -30.85
C ALA A 178 1.88 -0.80 -29.38
N GLY A 179 0.83 -0.07 -28.97
CA GLY A 179 0.19 -0.28 -27.69
C GLY A 179 -0.54 -1.63 -27.62
N LEU A 180 -0.36 -2.31 -26.48
CA LEU A 180 -1.25 -3.33 -25.93
C LEU A 180 -1.37 -4.65 -26.72
N SER A 181 -0.33 -5.47 -26.69
CA SER A 181 -0.49 -6.93 -26.59
C SER A 181 0.84 -7.60 -26.33
N LYS A 182 0.81 -8.68 -25.54
CA LYS A 182 1.89 -9.61 -25.16
C LYS A 182 2.64 -9.24 -23.87
N THR A 183 2.02 -9.62 -22.75
CA THR A 183 2.79 -10.26 -21.68
C THR A 183 2.28 -11.69 -21.54
N ALA A 184 3.01 -12.61 -22.17
CA ALA A 184 2.90 -14.04 -21.92
C ALA A 184 3.42 -14.32 -20.50
N TRP A 185 2.58 -14.90 -19.66
CA TRP A 185 2.96 -15.40 -18.34
C TRP A 185 2.96 -16.93 -18.42
N GLN A 186 4.14 -17.53 -18.51
CA GLN A 186 4.35 -18.96 -18.25
C GLN A 186 5.06 -19.10 -16.89
N TYR A 187 4.42 -19.91 -16.04
CA TYR A 187 4.75 -20.50 -14.73
C TYR A 187 5.55 -19.67 -13.71
#